data_AF-A0A9E6PPU9-F1
#
_entry.id   AF-A0A9E6PPU9-F1
#
_cell.length_a   1.000
_cell.length_b   1.000
_cell.length_c   1.000
_cell.angle_alpha   90.00
_cell.angle_beta   90.00
_cell.angle_gamma   90.00
#
_symmetry.space_group_name_H-M   'P 1'
#
loop_
_entity.id
_entity.type
_entity.pdbx_description
1 polymer ?
#
loop_
_entity_poly.entity_id
_entity_poly.type
_entity_poly.pdbx_seq_one_letter_code
_entity_poly.pdbx_strand_id
1 'polypeptide(L)'
;MLNGKERQANLPEFLVEAETLQTKMQECCQHLELIRNDRDAIDCLLTALHKLGGRADVLGVRCMAKFSRHIHEVLSYAPERLNLHEGALQALQDCLTLLAWQLELIDPHTGQLGLDDSEQAELIAALAAQTEVSTTLLAEPKGFTLITFPGHSA
;
A
#
# COMPACT_ATOMS: atom_id res chain seq x y z
N MET A 1 -5.31 24.73 -1.64
CA MET A 1 -4.01 24.48 -0.99
C MET A 1 -3.81 25.52 0.09
N LEU A 2 -3.38 25.12 1.29
CA LEU A 2 -3.12 26.02 2.42
C LEU A 2 -1.88 26.88 2.16
N ASN A 3 -1.80 28.07 2.76
CA ASN A 3 -0.58 28.89 2.77
C ASN A 3 0.46 28.34 3.78
N GLY A 4 1.70 28.83 3.74
CA GLY A 4 2.78 28.29 4.58
C GLY A 4 2.51 28.36 6.09
N LYS A 5 1.87 29.44 6.57
CA LYS A 5 1.55 29.60 8.00
C LYS A 5 0.40 28.68 8.44
N GLU A 6 -0.62 28.54 7.59
CA GLU A 6 -1.73 27.61 7.83
C GLU A 6 -1.25 26.16 7.87
N ARG A 7 -0.32 25.76 6.99
CA ARG A 7 0.25 24.40 7.02
C ARG A 7 0.97 24.13 8.34
N GLN A 8 1.83 25.06 8.77
CA GLN A 8 2.56 24.93 10.03
C GLN A 8 1.63 24.84 11.24
N ALA A 9 0.54 25.63 11.26
CA ALA A 9 -0.43 25.59 12.34
C ALA A 9 -1.22 24.25 12.41
N ASN A 10 -1.48 23.62 11.26
CA ASN A 10 -2.24 22.37 11.18
C ASN A 10 -1.36 21.11 11.25
N LEU A 11 -0.02 21.25 11.18
CA LEU A 11 0.90 20.13 11.15
C LEU A 11 0.86 19.29 12.44
N PRO A 12 0.86 19.86 13.67
CA PRO A 12 0.80 19.05 14.89
C PRO A 12 -0.48 18.22 15.00
N GLU A 13 -1.63 18.79 14.66
CA GLU A 13 -2.91 18.07 14.64
C GLU A 13 -2.88 16.91 13.64
N PHE A 14 -2.27 17.14 12.47
CA PHE A 14 -2.08 16.09 11.48
C PHE A 14 -1.18 14.97 11.96
N LEU A 15 -0.10 15.23 12.70
CA LEU A 15 0.78 14.18 13.20
C LEU A 15 0.03 13.23 14.13
N VAL A 16 -0.78 13.77 15.06
CA VAL A 16 -1.64 12.97 15.94
C VAL A 16 -2.66 12.15 15.15
N GLU A 17 -3.27 12.75 14.12
CA GLU A 17 -4.17 12.03 13.23
C GLU A 17 -3.46 10.93 12.44
N ALA A 18 -2.24 11.19 11.97
CA ALA A 18 -1.43 10.22 11.24
C ALA A 18 -1.05 9.03 12.13
N GLU A 19 -0.71 9.24 13.40
CA GLU A 19 -0.47 8.16 14.38
C GLU A 19 -1.72 7.30 14.59
N THR A 20 -2.89 7.93 14.65
CA THR A 20 -4.18 7.24 14.76
C THR A 20 -4.45 6.40 13.52
N LEU A 21 -4.20 6.94 12.32
CA LEU A 21 -4.33 6.21 11.06
C LEU A 21 -3.33 5.07 10.96
N GLN A 22 -2.09 5.27 11.43
CA GLN A 22 -1.05 4.26 11.45
C GLN A 22 -1.45 3.05 12.31
N THR A 23 -1.91 3.31 13.54
CA THR A 23 -2.44 2.27 14.43
C THR A 23 -3.59 1.50 13.76
N LYS A 24 -4.52 2.23 13.16
CA LYS A 24 -5.67 1.63 12.46
C LYS A 24 -5.24 0.72 11.30
N MET A 25 -4.25 1.12 10.51
CA MET A 25 -3.72 0.29 9.42
C MET A 25 -3.04 -0.97 9.94
N GLN A 26 -2.31 -0.88 11.07
CA GLN A 26 -1.70 -2.04 11.72
C GLN A 26 -2.75 -3.02 12.27
N GLU A 27 -3.82 -2.51 12.88
CA GLU A 27 -4.96 -3.33 13.31
C GLU A 27 -5.59 -4.07 12.10
N CYS A 28 -5.80 -3.38 10.97
CA CYS A 28 -6.27 -4.05 9.74
C CYS A 28 -5.36 -5.20 9.29
N CYS A 29 -4.03 -5.03 9.39
CA CYS A 29 -3.10 -6.12 9.10
C CYS A 29 -3.27 -7.31 10.06
N GLN A 30 -3.44 -7.07 11.36
CA GLN A 30 -3.71 -8.14 12.34
C GLN A 30 -5.01 -8.88 12.03
N HIS A 31 -6.05 -8.16 11.60
CA HIS A 31 -7.29 -8.79 11.13
C HIS A 31 -7.05 -9.69 9.90
N LEU A 32 -6.23 -9.25 8.95
CA LEU A 32 -5.91 -10.00 7.73
C LEU A 32 -5.00 -11.23 7.97
N GLU A 33 -4.22 -11.24 9.05
CA GLU A 33 -3.50 -12.44 9.50
C GLU A 33 -4.46 -13.55 9.94
N LEU A 34 -5.58 -13.17 10.57
CA LEU A 34 -6.56 -14.08 11.13
C LEU A 34 -7.65 -14.48 10.13
N ILE A 35 -8.08 -13.52 9.31
CA ILE A 35 -9.19 -13.66 8.37
C ILE A 35 -8.68 -13.28 6.98
N ARG A 36 -8.38 -14.30 6.19
CA ARG A 36 -7.89 -14.12 4.83
C ARG A 36 -8.92 -13.35 3.99
N ASN A 37 -8.46 -12.28 3.34
CA ASN A 37 -9.27 -11.42 2.48
C ASN A 37 -10.52 -10.85 3.18
N ASP A 38 -10.39 -10.52 4.47
CA ASP A 38 -11.39 -9.74 5.20
C ASP A 38 -11.63 -8.40 4.48
N ARG A 39 -12.79 -8.29 3.84
CA ARG A 39 -13.16 -7.12 3.04
C ARG A 39 -13.26 -5.86 3.89
N ASP A 40 -13.76 -5.98 5.11
CA ASP A 40 -13.91 -4.82 5.99
C ASP A 40 -12.52 -4.31 6.40
N ALA A 41 -11.58 -5.20 6.69
CA ALA A 41 -10.19 -4.83 6.96
C ALA A 41 -9.49 -4.18 5.76
N ILE A 42 -9.72 -4.71 4.54
CA ILE A 42 -9.14 -4.14 3.31
C ILE A 42 -9.71 -2.76 3.00
N ASP A 43 -11.03 -2.58 3.06
CA ASP A 43 -11.69 -1.29 2.81
C ASP A 43 -11.28 -0.24 3.86
N CYS A 44 -11.14 -0.68 5.11
CA CYS A 44 -10.66 0.13 6.22
C CYS A 44 -9.22 0.60 5.99
N LEU A 45 -8.33 -0.30 5.56
CA LEU A 45 -6.93 -0.02 5.22
C LEU A 45 -6.82 0.97 4.05
N LEU A 46 -7.53 0.72 2.95
CA LEU A 46 -7.56 1.61 1.78
C LEU A 46 -8.04 3.01 2.16
N THR A 47 -9.13 3.09 2.94
CA THR A 47 -9.65 4.38 3.42
C THR A 47 -8.62 5.14 4.26
N ALA A 48 -7.89 4.43 5.14
CA ALA A 48 -6.86 5.04 5.97
C ALA A 48 -5.67 5.56 5.15
N LEU A 49 -5.17 4.77 4.19
CA LEU A 49 -4.08 5.16 3.29
C LEU A 49 -4.45 6.38 2.43
N HIS A 50 -5.65 6.38 1.85
CA HIS A 50 -6.16 7.52 1.08
C HIS A 50 -6.21 8.77 1.96
N LYS A 51 -6.79 8.66 3.16
CA LYS A 51 -6.91 9.80 4.08
C LYS A 51 -5.55 10.34 4.50
N LEU A 52 -4.61 9.47 4.84
CA LEU A 52 -3.23 9.85 5.19
C LEU A 52 -2.56 10.57 4.02
N GLY A 53 -2.62 10.00 2.82
CA GLY A 53 -2.02 10.58 1.62
C GLY A 53 -2.61 11.94 1.26
N GLY A 54 -3.93 12.10 1.35
CA GLY A 54 -4.62 13.35 1.05
C GLY A 54 -4.29 14.47 2.06
N ARG A 55 -4.27 14.14 3.36
CA ARG A 55 -3.92 15.10 4.42
C ARG A 55 -2.45 15.52 4.32
N ALA A 56 -1.55 14.57 4.10
CA ALA A 56 -0.13 14.82 3.89
C ALA A 56 0.11 15.76 2.69
N ASP A 57 -0.60 15.55 1.57
CA ASP A 57 -0.47 16.37 0.36
C ASP A 57 -0.91 17.83 0.60
N VAL A 58 -2.03 18.03 1.29
CA VAL A 58 -2.55 19.37 1.65
C VAL A 58 -1.55 20.15 2.51
N LEU A 59 -0.85 19.45 3.41
CA LEU A 59 0.13 20.03 4.33
C LEU A 59 1.54 20.11 3.74
N GLY A 60 1.77 19.53 2.57
CA GLY A 60 3.06 19.55 1.89
C GLY A 60 4.07 18.52 2.40
N VAL A 61 3.62 17.50 3.14
CA VAL A 61 4.42 16.34 3.56
C VAL A 61 4.50 15.35 2.38
N ARG A 62 5.20 15.76 1.32
CA ARG A 62 5.13 15.14 -0.01
C ARG A 62 5.58 13.68 -0.03
N CYS A 63 6.63 13.36 0.71
CA CYS A 63 7.20 12.02 0.78
C CYS A 63 6.13 11.01 1.26
N MET A 64 5.53 11.27 2.42
CA MET A 64 4.47 10.45 2.97
C MET A 64 3.21 10.44 2.10
N ALA A 65 2.85 11.60 1.51
CA ALA A 65 1.71 11.68 0.60
C ALA A 65 1.85 10.75 -0.61
N LYS A 66 3.03 10.76 -1.24
CA LYS A 66 3.35 9.94 -2.41
C LYS A 66 3.39 8.47 -2.04
N PHE A 67 4.07 8.10 -0.96
CA PHE A 67 4.21 6.71 -0.54
C PHE A 67 2.86 6.08 -0.17
N SER A 68 2.04 6.75 0.65
CA SER A 68 0.69 6.28 0.99
C SER A 68 -0.20 6.09 -0.25
N ARG A 69 -0.09 6.98 -1.24
CA ARG A 69 -0.83 6.86 -2.50
C ARG A 69 -0.37 5.65 -3.32
N HIS A 70 0.93 5.41 -3.45
CA HIS A 70 1.43 4.24 -4.18
C HIS A 70 0.99 2.92 -3.52
N ILE A 71 1.04 2.81 -2.18
CA ILE A 71 0.52 1.63 -1.48
C ILE A 71 -0.98 1.46 -1.79
N HIS A 72 -1.76 2.53 -1.64
CA HIS A 72 -3.19 2.51 -1.95
C HIS A 72 -3.46 2.06 -3.39
N GLU A 73 -2.72 2.58 -4.37
CA GLU A 73 -2.85 2.21 -5.78
C GLU A 73 -2.58 0.72 -6.00
N VAL A 74 -1.47 0.19 -5.48
CA VAL A 74 -1.13 -1.25 -5.59
C VAL A 74 -2.24 -2.12 -5.02
N LEU A 75 -2.82 -1.74 -3.88
CA LEU A 75 -3.89 -2.50 -3.23
C LEU A 75 -5.28 -2.32 -3.86
N SER A 76 -5.51 -1.22 -4.58
CA SER A 76 -6.80 -0.93 -5.24
C SER A 76 -7.02 -1.75 -6.51
N TYR A 77 -5.97 -2.37 -7.06
CA TYR A 77 -6.09 -3.20 -8.25
C TYR A 77 -6.65 -4.59 -7.91
N ALA A 78 -7.81 -4.87 -8.51
CA ALA A 78 -8.51 -6.15 -8.50
C ALA A 78 -8.94 -6.67 -7.10
N PRO A 79 -9.88 -6.01 -6.40
CA PRO A 79 -10.39 -6.43 -5.08
C PRO A 79 -11.00 -7.85 -5.06
N GLU A 80 -11.42 -8.41 -6.21
CA GLU A 80 -11.86 -9.81 -6.30
C GLU A 80 -10.72 -10.83 -6.40
N ARG A 81 -9.49 -10.38 -6.71
CA ARG A 81 -8.29 -11.22 -6.91
C ARG A 81 -7.16 -10.89 -5.95
N LEU A 82 -7.29 -9.79 -5.21
CA LEU A 82 -6.34 -9.36 -4.21
C LEU A 82 -6.25 -10.45 -3.13
N ASN A 83 -5.10 -11.10 -3.08
CA ASN A 83 -4.79 -12.09 -2.06
C ASN A 83 -3.77 -11.48 -1.10
N LEU A 84 -4.26 -10.74 -0.11
CA LEU A 84 -3.43 -10.16 0.95
C LEU A 84 -3.19 -11.21 2.03
N HIS A 85 -2.39 -12.22 1.68
CA HIS A 85 -1.99 -13.26 2.60
C HIS A 85 -0.50 -13.57 2.46
N GLU A 86 0.09 -14.12 3.53
CA GLU A 86 1.51 -14.49 3.60
C GLU A 86 2.43 -13.36 3.11
N GLY A 87 3.16 -13.58 2.01
CA GLY A 87 4.15 -12.64 1.50
C GLY A 87 3.61 -11.27 1.10
N ALA A 88 2.36 -11.19 0.64
CA ALA A 88 1.74 -9.90 0.32
C ALA A 88 1.40 -9.09 1.58
N LEU A 89 0.97 -9.79 2.64
CA LEU A 89 0.68 -9.16 3.93
C LEU A 89 1.97 -8.71 4.62
N GLN A 90 3.04 -9.52 4.55
CA GLN A 90 4.35 -9.11 5.05
C GLN A 90 4.89 -7.88 4.32
N ALA A 91 4.86 -7.87 2.98
CA ALA A 91 5.32 -6.73 2.20
C ALA A 91 4.52 -5.45 2.51
N LEU A 92 3.23 -5.58 2.80
CA LEU A 92 2.39 -4.47 3.26
C LEU A 92 2.81 -4.00 4.65
N GLN A 93 3.07 -4.90 5.60
CA GLN A 93 3.54 -4.55 6.94
C GLN A 93 4.90 -3.82 6.89
N ASP A 94 5.79 -4.22 5.99
CA ASP A 94 7.07 -3.53 5.78
C ASP A 94 6.84 -2.10 5.26
N CYS A 95 5.92 -1.92 4.31
CA CYS A 95 5.50 -0.59 3.85
C CYS A 95 4.94 0.27 4.99
N LEU A 96 4.07 -0.30 5.82
CA LEU A 96 3.49 0.41 6.97
C LEU A 96 4.55 0.73 8.02
N THR A 97 5.54 -0.14 8.23
CA THR A 97 6.66 0.12 9.13
C THR A 97 7.46 1.33 8.68
N LEU A 98 7.75 1.43 7.38
CA LEU A 98 8.40 2.62 6.84
C LEU A 98 7.54 3.88 7.04
N LEU A 99 6.22 3.83 6.83
CA LEU A 99 5.34 4.98 7.13
C LEU A 99 5.42 5.41 8.61
N ALA A 100 5.50 4.47 9.54
CA ALA A 100 5.68 4.79 10.96
C ALA A 100 7.03 5.50 11.19
N TRP A 101 8.12 5.03 10.58
CA TRP A 101 9.41 5.73 10.66
C TRP A 101 9.39 7.12 10.02
N GLN A 102 8.70 7.30 8.88
CA GLN A 102 8.53 8.61 8.27
C GLN A 102 7.81 9.59 9.21
N LEU A 103 6.83 9.09 9.97
CA LEU A 103 6.10 9.88 10.96
C LEU A 103 6.94 10.24 12.18
N GLU A 104 7.82 9.35 12.62
CA GLU A 104 8.75 9.61 13.73
C GLU A 104 9.87 10.61 13.34
N LEU A 105 10.30 10.59 12.08
CA LEU A 105 11.43 11.38 11.59
C LEU A 105 11.05 12.73 10.98
N ILE A 106 9.75 12.99 10.79
CA ILE A 106 9.28 14.26 10.23
C ILE A 106 9.60 15.42 11.17
N ASP A 107 10.11 16.51 10.62
CA ASP A 107 10.23 17.75 11.38
C ASP A 107 8.81 18.26 11.75
N PRO A 108 8.47 18.36 13.04
CA PRO A 108 7.11 18.70 13.48
C PRO A 108 6.73 20.17 13.24
N HIS A 109 7.68 21.01 12.83
CA HIS A 109 7.47 22.42 12.51
C HIS A 109 7.47 22.69 11.01
N THR A 110 8.25 21.94 10.23
CA THR A 110 8.41 22.19 8.79
C THR A 110 7.74 21.14 7.91
N GLY A 111 7.43 19.96 8.45
CA GLY A 111 6.92 18.81 7.69
C GLY A 111 7.96 18.20 6.75
N GLN A 112 9.23 18.61 6.88
CA GLN A 112 10.32 18.09 6.06
C GLN A 112 10.74 16.71 6.56
N LEU A 113 11.12 15.87 5.61
CA LEU A 113 11.63 14.54 5.85
C LEU A 113 12.86 14.35 4.96
N GLY A 114 14.01 14.10 5.59
CA GLY A 114 15.31 13.99 4.90
C GLY A 114 15.61 12.58 4.38
N LEU A 115 14.59 11.86 3.91
CA LEU A 115 14.74 10.51 3.34
C LEU A 115 14.76 10.59 1.81
N ASP A 116 15.54 9.71 1.19
CA ASP A 116 15.40 9.46 -0.24
C ASP A 116 14.21 8.51 -0.52
N ASP A 117 13.91 8.35 -1.81
CA ASP A 117 12.78 7.55 -2.28
C ASP A 117 13.19 6.09 -2.59
N SER A 118 14.44 5.66 -2.37
CA SER A 118 14.90 4.34 -2.86
C SER A 118 14.25 3.19 -2.10
N GLU A 119 14.24 3.26 -0.77
CA GLU A 119 13.61 2.24 0.08
C GLU A 119 12.09 2.14 -0.20
N GLN A 120 11.44 3.29 -0.41
CA GLN A 120 10.02 3.33 -0.77
C GLN A 120 9.76 2.62 -2.10
N ALA A 121 10.60 2.86 -3.11
CA ALA A 121 10.48 2.24 -4.41
C ALA A 121 10.66 0.71 -4.33
N GLU A 122 11.63 0.24 -3.54
CA GLU A 122 11.88 -1.19 -3.30
C GLU A 122 10.69 -1.86 -2.61
N LEU A 123 10.13 -1.24 -1.57
CA LEU A 123 8.96 -1.75 -0.85
C LEU A 123 7.70 -1.79 -1.73
N ILE A 124 7.46 -0.75 -2.54
CA ILE A 124 6.35 -0.75 -3.51
C ILE A 124 6.52 -1.88 -4.53
N ALA A 125 7.73 -2.07 -5.07
CA ALA A 125 8.00 -3.13 -6.03
C ALA A 125 7.79 -4.52 -5.41
N ALA A 126 8.23 -4.73 -4.16
CA ALA A 126 8.01 -5.96 -3.43
C ALA A 126 6.52 -6.24 -3.20
N LEU A 127 5.76 -5.22 -2.77
CA LEU A 127 4.31 -5.35 -2.56
C LEU A 127 3.59 -5.69 -3.86
N ALA A 128 3.89 -4.97 -4.96
CA ALA A 128 3.29 -5.22 -6.27
C ALA A 128 3.61 -6.63 -6.80
N ALA A 129 4.85 -7.10 -6.64
CA ALA A 129 5.23 -8.45 -7.05
C ALA A 129 4.39 -9.52 -6.32
N GLN A 130 4.17 -9.37 -5.01
CA GLN A 130 3.43 -10.36 -4.22
C GLN A 130 1.92 -10.36 -4.51
N THR A 131 1.35 -9.20 -4.84
CA THR A 131 -0.07 -9.10 -5.25
C THR A 131 -0.28 -9.62 -6.68
N GLU A 132 0.65 -9.40 -7.60
CA GLU A 132 0.60 -9.93 -8.97
C GLU A 132 0.87 -11.44 -9.05
N VAL A 133 1.87 -11.96 -8.30
CA VAL A 133 2.21 -13.39 -8.25
C VAL A 133 1.01 -14.21 -7.75
N SER A 134 0.29 -13.71 -6.74
CA SER A 134 -0.94 -14.35 -6.29
C SER A 134 -2.01 -14.43 -7.38
N THR A 135 -2.07 -13.41 -8.24
CA THR A 135 -3.04 -13.33 -9.35
C THR A 135 -2.69 -14.29 -10.48
N THR A 136 -1.41 -14.50 -10.76
CA THR A 136 -0.91 -15.40 -11.82
C THR A 136 -0.89 -16.87 -11.40
N LEU A 137 -0.60 -17.20 -10.14
CA LEU A 137 -0.67 -18.57 -9.63
C LEU A 137 -2.09 -19.14 -9.58
N LEU A 138 -3.12 -18.30 -9.44
CA LEU A 138 -4.53 -18.70 -9.56
C LEU A 138 -4.99 -18.82 -11.02
N ALA A 139 -4.21 -18.29 -11.97
CA ALA A 139 -4.44 -18.47 -13.40
C ALA A 139 -3.62 -19.67 -13.90
N GLU A 140 -4.05 -20.88 -13.54
CA GLU A 140 -3.54 -22.13 -14.15
C GLU A 140 -3.43 -21.95 -15.68
N PRO A 141 -2.28 -22.27 -16.30
CA PRO A 141 -2.20 -22.33 -17.75
C PRO A 141 -3.05 -23.53 -18.17
N LYS A 142 -4.23 -23.28 -18.74
CA LYS A 142 -4.95 -24.30 -19.51
C LYS A 142 -3.99 -24.81 -20.57
N GLY A 143 -3.40 -25.98 -20.32
CA GLY A 143 -2.50 -26.64 -21.22
C GLY A 143 -3.13 -26.71 -22.60
N PHE A 144 -2.54 -26.01 -23.55
CA PHE A 144 -2.85 -26.21 -24.95
C PHE A 144 -2.27 -27.57 -25.33
N THR A 145 -3.08 -28.62 -25.19
CA THR A 145 -2.76 -29.91 -25.80
C THR A 145 -2.81 -29.72 -27.31
N LEU A 146 -1.64 -29.73 -27.94
CA LEU A 146 -1.50 -29.72 -29.39
C LEU A 146 -2.09 -31.05 -29.91
N ILE A 147 -3.29 -31.01 -30.49
CA ILE A 147 -3.86 -32.17 -31.19
C ILE A 147 -3.16 -32.26 -32.54
N THR A 148 -2.17 -33.13 -32.67
CA THR A 148 -1.63 -33.54 -33.97
C THR A 148 -2.60 -34.52 -34.62
N PHE A 149 -3.24 -34.10 -35.71
CA PHE A 149 -3.97 -35.00 -36.60
C PHE A 149 -2.98 -35.77 -37.50
N PRO A 150 -3.08 -37.11 -37.60
CA PRO A 150 -2.34 -37.84 -38.61
C PRO A 150 -2.94 -37.55 -39.99
N GLY A 151 -2.22 -36.78 -40.80
CA GLY A 151 -2.52 -36.59 -42.21
C GLY A 151 -2.34 -37.91 -42.96
N HIS A 152 -3.44 -38.41 -43.51
CA HIS A 152 -3.44 -39.40 -44.59
C HIS A 152 -2.53 -38.91 -45.72
N SER A 153 -1.64 -39.78 -46.20
CA SER A 153 -1.02 -39.64 -47.52
C SER A 153 -1.19 -40.96 -48.27
N ALA A 154 -1.40 -40.79 -49.57
CA ALA A 154 -2.05 -41.69 -50.53
C ALA A 154 -1.41 -43.08 -50.70
#